data_AF-A0A958N7W7-F1
#
_entry.id   AF-A0A958N7W7-F1
#
_cell.length_a   1.000
_cell.length_b   1.000
_cell.length_c   1.000
_cell.angle_alpha   90.00
_cell.angle_beta   90.00
_cell.angle_gamma   90.00
#
_symmetry.space_group_name_H-M   'P 1'
#
loop_
_entity.id
_entity.type
_entity.pdbx_description
1 polymer ?
#
loop_
_entity_poly.entity_id
_entity_poly.type
_entity_poly.pdbx_seq_one_letter_code
_entity_poly.pdbx_strand_id
1 'polypeptide(L)'
;MSNLQTAEGWESPLKLFENFLMNWVVRYGDETPPEVARLVESMKYSLTNGGKRFRPLLALFTAEALGKSQVSVLPFACAVELIHTYSLVHDDLPSMDNDDMRRGQPTNHKVFGESTAILAGDNLLTEAFGLVANHYTDTPKLALEVISDMSVAAGGMGMVGGQMIDLSRGDSPITVAEITKLHQLKTGALIGLSVVGAAKLLKASPDEIIQLRRYAEELGVAFQIADDIEDAREGKIENFNFVHLLGAEQTIAKLKEVSQAAEDALHGLSNPKGLLALIRFNHDRALLN
;
A
#
# COMPACT_ATOMS: atom_id res chain seq x y z
N MET A 1 11.23 10.74 11.94
CA MET A 1 10.11 10.28 11.08
C MET A 1 9.09 11.40 10.98
N SER A 2 8.93 12.01 9.79
CA SER A 2 7.82 12.95 9.57
C SER A 2 6.52 12.18 9.73
N ASN A 3 5.73 12.56 10.74
CA ASN A 3 4.52 11.85 11.07
C ASN A 3 3.45 12.30 10.07
N LEU A 4 2.79 11.37 9.39
CA LEU A 4 1.70 11.70 8.47
C LEU A 4 0.58 12.52 9.10
N GLN A 5 0.48 12.47 10.43
CA GLN A 5 -0.43 13.23 11.25
C GLN A 5 -0.20 14.75 11.23
N THR A 6 0.88 15.25 10.62
CA THR A 6 1.13 16.71 10.52
C THR A 6 0.84 17.29 9.13
N ALA A 7 0.40 16.48 8.16
CA ALA A 7 0.02 16.96 6.84
C ALA A 7 -1.42 17.51 6.89
N GLU A 8 -1.60 18.79 6.54
CA GLU A 8 -2.92 19.45 6.52
C GLU A 8 -3.94 18.66 5.70
N GLY A 9 -5.13 18.42 6.27
CA GLY A 9 -6.27 17.83 5.57
C GLY A 9 -6.41 16.30 5.65
N TRP A 10 -5.48 15.59 6.30
CA TRP A 10 -5.47 14.12 6.30
C TRP A 10 -6.18 13.50 7.49
N GLU A 11 -6.31 14.24 8.59
CA GLU A 11 -6.86 13.74 9.85
C GLU A 11 -8.28 13.18 9.69
N SER A 12 -9.12 13.85 8.92
CA SER A 12 -10.52 13.43 8.73
C SER A 12 -10.65 12.14 7.90
N PRO A 13 -10.07 12.03 6.68
CA PRO A 13 -10.07 10.78 5.92
C PRO A 13 -9.40 9.62 6.66
N LEU A 14 -8.28 9.87 7.36
CA LEU A 14 -7.60 8.86 8.16
C LEU A 14 -8.50 8.37 9.30
N LYS A 15 -9.12 9.28 10.07
CA LYS A 15 -10.06 8.92 11.13
C LYS A 15 -11.26 8.15 10.60
N LEU A 16 -11.79 8.54 9.43
CA LEU A 16 -12.87 7.84 8.76
C LEU A 16 -12.47 6.39 8.42
N PHE A 17 -11.27 6.20 7.87
CA PHE A 17 -10.71 4.88 7.59
C PHE A 17 -10.52 4.04 8.86
N GLU A 18 -9.85 4.58 9.88
CA GLU A 18 -9.56 3.87 11.13
C GLU A 18 -10.85 3.43 11.82
N ASN A 19 -11.89 4.27 11.83
CA ASN A 19 -13.20 3.88 12.36
C ASN A 19 -13.81 2.70 11.60
N PHE A 20 -13.73 2.70 10.25
CA PHE A 20 -14.21 1.59 9.45
C PHE A 20 -13.42 0.30 9.73
N LEU A 21 -12.08 0.40 9.75
CA LEU A 21 -11.19 -0.73 10.02
C LEU A 21 -11.47 -1.33 11.40
N MET A 22 -11.58 -0.50 12.43
CA MET A 22 -11.86 -0.98 13.80
C MET A 22 -13.21 -1.67 13.90
N ASN A 23 -14.25 -1.15 13.25
CA ASN A 23 -15.56 -1.80 13.18
C ASN A 23 -15.51 -3.13 12.43
N TRP A 24 -14.74 -3.19 11.33
CA TRP A 24 -14.56 -4.43 10.57
C TRP A 24 -13.86 -5.50 11.41
N VAL A 25 -12.80 -5.13 12.15
CA VAL A 25 -12.04 -6.08 12.99
C VAL A 25 -12.89 -6.68 14.12
N VAL A 26 -13.79 -5.92 14.73
CA VAL A 26 -14.62 -6.40 15.86
C VAL A 26 -15.88 -7.17 15.45
N ARG A 27 -16.04 -7.51 14.16
CA ARG A 27 -17.21 -8.28 13.69
C ARG A 27 -17.27 -9.72 14.21
N TYR A 28 -16.15 -10.23 14.71
CA TYR A 28 -16.08 -11.54 15.36
C TYR A 28 -16.60 -11.42 16.80
N GLY A 29 -17.76 -12.02 17.08
CA GLY A 29 -18.44 -11.93 18.37
C GLY A 29 -18.06 -13.03 19.36
N ASP A 30 -18.69 -13.00 20.54
CA ASP A 30 -18.42 -13.89 21.69
C ASP A 30 -18.62 -15.40 21.41
N GLU A 31 -19.36 -15.75 20.36
CA GLU A 31 -19.59 -17.15 19.94
C GLU A 31 -18.45 -17.71 19.07
N THR A 32 -17.43 -16.90 18.76
CA THR A 32 -16.28 -17.33 17.93
C THR A 32 -15.45 -18.38 18.69
N PRO A 33 -15.13 -19.54 18.09
CA PRO A 33 -14.29 -20.55 18.74
C PRO A 33 -12.95 -19.95 19.22
N PRO A 34 -12.40 -20.37 20.38
CA PRO A 34 -11.19 -19.77 20.95
C PRO A 34 -10.00 -19.73 19.99
N GLU A 35 -9.82 -20.77 19.18
CA GLU A 35 -8.75 -20.86 18.19
C GLU A 35 -8.92 -19.81 17.08
N VAL A 36 -10.17 -19.57 16.66
CA VAL A 36 -10.51 -18.53 15.67
C VAL A 36 -10.38 -17.14 16.30
N ALA A 37 -10.75 -16.97 17.57
CA ALA A 37 -10.54 -15.71 18.29
C ALA A 37 -9.06 -15.35 18.36
N ARG A 38 -8.16 -16.32 18.60
CA ARG A 38 -6.70 -16.13 18.57
C ARG A 38 -6.21 -15.71 17.18
N LEU A 39 -6.73 -16.31 16.11
CA LEU A 39 -6.42 -15.91 14.74
C LEU A 39 -6.82 -14.44 14.49
N VAL A 40 -8.03 -14.06 14.90
CA VAL A 40 -8.55 -12.69 14.75
C VAL A 40 -7.72 -11.69 15.57
N GLU A 41 -7.28 -12.07 16.78
CA GLU A 41 -6.38 -11.25 17.59
C GLU A 41 -5.03 -11.04 16.89
N SER A 42 -4.46 -12.09 16.28
CA SER A 42 -3.24 -11.99 15.48
C SER A 42 -3.41 -11.04 14.29
N MET A 43 -4.52 -11.13 13.54
CA MET A 43 -4.81 -10.20 12.45
C MET A 43 -4.95 -8.75 12.95
N LYS A 44 -5.70 -8.56 14.03
CA LYS A 44 -5.91 -7.25 14.68
C LYS A 44 -4.60 -6.64 15.13
N TYR A 45 -3.71 -7.44 15.72
CA TYR A 45 -2.41 -7.00 16.18
C TYR A 45 -1.66 -6.32 15.04
N SER A 46 -1.45 -7.01 13.91
CA SER A 46 -0.75 -6.43 12.76
C SER A 46 -1.48 -5.26 12.12
N LEU A 47 -2.81 -5.31 12.03
CA LEU A 47 -3.61 -4.22 11.47
C LEU A 47 -3.51 -2.94 12.30
N THR A 48 -3.43 -3.06 13.63
CA THR A 48 -3.41 -1.90 14.55
C THR A 48 -2.01 -1.49 14.98
N ASN A 49 -0.96 -2.17 14.52
CA ASN A 49 0.44 -1.92 14.88
C ASN A 49 1.05 -0.70 14.16
N GLY A 50 0.34 0.43 14.24
CA GLY A 50 0.65 1.69 13.60
C GLY A 50 0.67 1.61 12.07
N GLY A 51 1.33 2.58 11.45
CA GLY A 51 1.45 2.68 10.00
C GLY A 51 0.90 3.97 9.46
N LYS A 52 1.33 4.27 8.24
CA LYS A 52 1.05 5.51 7.54
C LYS A 52 -0.34 5.51 6.86
N ARG A 53 -0.96 4.34 6.68
CA ARG A 53 -2.22 4.15 5.92
C ARG A 53 -2.20 4.80 4.54
N PHE A 54 -1.03 4.80 3.91
CA PHE A 54 -0.81 5.49 2.65
C PHE A 54 -1.73 4.97 1.53
N ARG A 55 -1.88 3.64 1.44
CA ARG A 55 -2.72 2.97 0.43
C ARG A 55 -4.22 3.22 0.62
N PRO A 56 -4.80 3.10 1.83
CA PRO A 56 -6.16 3.54 2.10
C PRO A 56 -6.42 5.00 1.75
N LEU A 57 -5.49 5.89 2.10
CA LEU A 57 -5.62 7.32 1.81
C LEU A 57 -5.60 7.58 0.31
N LEU A 58 -4.82 6.85 -0.49
CA LEU A 58 -4.88 6.92 -1.95
C LEU A 58 -6.29 6.62 -2.48
N ALA A 59 -6.95 5.57 -1.97
CA ALA A 59 -8.30 5.24 -2.38
C ALA A 59 -9.31 6.34 -1.99
N LEU A 60 -9.22 6.85 -0.74
CA LEU A 60 -10.12 7.91 -0.25
C LEU A 60 -9.91 9.24 -0.98
N PHE A 61 -8.67 9.63 -1.24
CA PHE A 61 -8.37 10.85 -1.99
C PHE A 61 -8.65 10.71 -3.48
N THR A 62 -8.65 9.50 -4.02
CA THR A 62 -9.18 9.25 -5.37
C THR A 62 -10.69 9.52 -5.42
N ALA A 63 -11.44 9.12 -4.38
CA ALA A 63 -12.87 9.47 -4.30
C ALA A 63 -13.08 10.99 -4.25
N GLU A 64 -12.28 11.69 -3.44
CA GLU A 64 -12.31 13.15 -3.36
C GLU A 64 -11.98 13.80 -4.72
N ALA A 65 -10.93 13.34 -5.41
CA ALA A 65 -10.50 13.89 -6.70
C ALA A 65 -11.57 13.76 -7.79
N LEU A 66 -12.38 12.70 -7.73
CA LEU A 66 -13.52 12.43 -8.62
C LEU A 66 -14.84 13.09 -8.15
N GLY A 67 -14.82 13.88 -7.06
CA GLY A 67 -16.01 14.50 -6.49
C GLY A 67 -17.03 13.49 -5.94
N LYS A 68 -16.57 12.32 -5.49
CA LYS A 68 -17.37 11.23 -4.92
C LYS A 68 -17.19 11.15 -3.40
N SER A 69 -18.11 10.44 -2.75
CA SER A 69 -18.03 10.21 -1.31
C SER A 69 -16.87 9.27 -0.97
N GLN A 70 -16.04 9.66 0.00
CA GLN A 70 -15.00 8.79 0.56
C GLN A 70 -15.60 7.52 1.20
N VAL A 71 -16.82 7.61 1.74
CA VAL A 71 -17.51 6.48 2.37
C VAL A 71 -17.73 5.32 1.40
N SER A 72 -17.98 5.61 0.10
CA SER A 72 -18.25 4.54 -0.88
C SER A 72 -17.03 3.70 -1.25
N VAL A 73 -15.81 4.14 -0.90
CA VAL A 73 -14.58 3.38 -1.15
C VAL A 73 -13.97 2.79 0.12
N LEU A 74 -14.57 2.99 1.30
CA LEU A 74 -14.06 2.45 2.56
C LEU A 74 -13.85 0.92 2.56
N PRO A 75 -14.82 0.09 2.08
CA PRO A 75 -14.60 -1.35 2.01
C PRO A 75 -13.42 -1.73 1.12
N PHE A 76 -13.25 -1.07 -0.03
CA PHE A 76 -12.12 -1.28 -0.92
C PHE A 76 -10.79 -0.79 -0.32
N ALA A 77 -10.77 0.39 0.29
CA ALA A 77 -9.60 0.91 1.00
C ALA A 77 -9.15 -0.04 2.12
N CYS A 78 -10.10 -0.63 2.84
CA CYS A 78 -9.84 -1.66 3.83
C CYS A 78 -9.25 -2.91 3.19
N ALA A 79 -9.85 -3.41 2.10
CA ALA A 79 -9.34 -4.57 1.37
C ALA A 79 -7.87 -4.40 0.94
N VAL A 80 -7.50 -3.23 0.44
CA VAL A 80 -6.12 -2.93 0.06
C VAL A 80 -5.18 -2.91 1.29
N GLU A 81 -5.62 -2.38 2.43
CA GLU A 81 -4.82 -2.43 3.66
C GLU A 81 -4.69 -3.86 4.21
N LEU A 82 -5.70 -4.71 4.06
CA LEU A 82 -5.59 -6.13 4.41
C LEU A 82 -4.55 -6.82 3.52
N ILE A 83 -4.55 -6.53 2.20
CA ILE A 83 -3.52 -7.01 1.26
C ILE A 83 -2.13 -6.56 1.69
N HIS A 84 -1.98 -5.27 2.03
CA HIS A 84 -0.71 -4.75 2.51
C HIS A 84 -0.28 -5.39 3.84
N THR A 85 -1.21 -5.56 4.77
CA THR A 85 -0.91 -6.07 6.11
C THR A 85 -0.52 -7.54 6.08
N TYR A 86 -1.17 -8.38 5.26
CA TYR A 86 -0.73 -9.77 5.15
C TYR A 86 0.68 -9.87 4.61
N SER A 87 1.03 -9.03 3.62
CA SER A 87 2.35 -9.11 2.99
C SER A 87 3.44 -8.88 4.04
N LEU A 88 3.26 -7.87 4.90
CA LEU A 88 4.18 -7.59 6.00
C LEU A 88 4.24 -8.73 7.03
N VAL A 89 3.09 -9.34 7.36
CA VAL A 89 3.06 -10.48 8.30
C VAL A 89 3.85 -11.67 7.78
N HIS A 90 3.77 -11.95 6.49
CA HIS A 90 4.51 -13.04 5.86
C HIS A 90 5.97 -12.68 5.62
N ASP A 91 6.27 -11.45 5.19
CA ASP A 91 7.65 -10.95 5.01
C ASP A 91 8.45 -11.03 6.31
N ASP A 92 7.82 -10.78 7.47
CA ASP A 92 8.47 -10.88 8.78
C ASP A 92 8.87 -12.32 9.19
N LEU A 93 8.39 -13.38 8.51
CA LEU A 93 8.63 -14.76 8.95
C LEU A 93 10.11 -15.17 8.87
N PRO A 94 10.55 -16.16 9.67
CA PRO A 94 11.93 -16.65 9.63
C PRO A 94 12.43 -17.17 8.28
N SER A 95 11.50 -17.63 7.42
CA SER A 95 11.81 -18.10 6.07
C SER A 95 11.87 -16.98 5.01
N MET A 96 11.61 -15.73 5.41
CA MET A 96 11.55 -14.54 4.57
C MET A 96 12.61 -13.55 5.08
N ASP A 97 12.21 -12.39 5.61
CA ASP A 97 13.15 -11.36 6.10
C ASP A 97 13.67 -11.70 7.52
N ASN A 98 13.00 -12.61 8.25
CA ASN A 98 13.37 -13.03 9.61
C ASN A 98 13.46 -11.86 10.61
N ASP A 99 12.54 -10.90 10.47
CA ASP A 99 12.47 -9.72 11.33
C ASP A 99 11.80 -10.02 12.68
N ASP A 100 12.50 -9.74 13.78
CA ASP A 100 11.95 -9.86 15.14
C ASP A 100 11.09 -8.63 15.53
N MET A 101 11.32 -7.47 14.89
CA MET A 101 10.72 -6.19 15.26
C MET A 101 10.22 -5.42 14.04
N ARG A 102 9.01 -4.86 14.12
CA ARG A 102 8.45 -3.93 13.13
C ARG A 102 7.87 -2.71 13.83
N ARG A 103 8.30 -1.51 13.39
CA ARG A 103 7.86 -0.21 13.95
C ARG A 103 8.01 -0.11 15.48
N GLY A 104 9.08 -0.72 16.02
CA GLY A 104 9.37 -0.71 17.46
C GLY A 104 8.53 -1.69 18.29
N GLN A 105 7.75 -2.58 17.64
CA GLN A 105 6.97 -3.63 18.30
C GLN A 105 7.40 -5.01 17.79
N PRO A 106 7.25 -6.10 18.56
CA PRO A 106 7.54 -7.44 18.08
C PRO A 106 6.72 -7.80 16.83
N THR A 107 7.30 -8.51 15.87
CA THR A 107 6.56 -8.98 14.69
C THR A 107 5.51 -10.02 15.07
N ASN A 108 4.55 -10.26 14.19
CA ASN A 108 3.38 -11.09 14.50
C ASN A 108 3.79 -12.50 14.94
N HIS A 109 4.72 -13.12 14.23
CA HIS A 109 5.18 -14.48 14.53
C HIS A 109 5.90 -14.57 15.88
N LYS A 110 6.50 -13.48 16.38
CA LYS A 110 7.11 -13.43 17.72
C LYS A 110 6.07 -13.43 18.84
N VAL A 111 4.90 -12.84 18.61
CA VAL A 111 3.82 -12.78 19.59
C VAL A 111 2.94 -14.04 19.54
N PHE A 112 2.56 -14.46 18.33
CA PHE A 112 1.53 -15.49 18.14
C PHE A 112 2.06 -16.85 17.67
N GLY A 113 3.35 -16.94 17.31
CA GLY A 113 3.97 -18.09 16.68
C GLY A 113 3.79 -18.10 15.16
N GLU A 114 4.69 -18.80 14.46
CA GLU A 114 4.73 -18.86 12.98
C GLU A 114 3.43 -19.37 12.38
N SER A 115 2.86 -20.47 12.88
CA SER A 115 1.62 -21.04 12.34
C SER A 115 0.45 -20.07 12.42
N THR A 116 0.33 -19.32 13.52
CA THR A 116 -0.74 -18.32 13.65
C THR A 116 -0.50 -17.14 12.71
N ALA A 117 0.75 -16.68 12.57
CA ALA A 117 1.10 -15.58 11.66
C ALA A 117 0.84 -15.94 10.20
N ILE A 118 1.20 -17.16 9.78
CA ILE A 118 0.90 -17.67 8.42
C ILE A 118 -0.61 -17.62 8.17
N LEU A 119 -1.41 -18.22 9.06
CA LEU A 119 -2.87 -18.26 8.92
C LEU A 119 -3.51 -16.87 9.01
N ALA A 120 -2.95 -15.95 9.80
CA ALA A 120 -3.41 -14.57 9.87
C ALA A 120 -3.20 -13.86 8.53
N GLY A 121 -2.04 -14.05 7.90
CA GLY A 121 -1.80 -13.53 6.56
C GLY A 121 -2.74 -14.13 5.51
N ASP A 122 -2.94 -15.46 5.52
CA ASP A 122 -3.85 -16.14 4.60
C ASP A 122 -5.29 -15.61 4.73
N ASN A 123 -5.76 -15.41 5.97
CA ASN A 123 -7.11 -14.91 6.21
C ASN A 123 -7.25 -13.42 5.84
N LEU A 124 -6.24 -12.58 6.13
CA LEU A 124 -6.22 -11.17 5.70
C LEU A 124 -6.33 -11.05 4.17
N LEU A 125 -5.53 -11.83 3.43
CA LEU A 125 -5.61 -11.90 1.96
C LEU A 125 -6.99 -12.33 1.49
N THR A 126 -7.54 -13.40 2.08
CA THR A 126 -8.84 -13.96 1.67
C THR A 126 -9.98 -12.98 1.91
N GLU A 127 -9.99 -12.35 3.08
CA GLU A 127 -10.99 -11.37 3.49
C GLU A 127 -10.96 -10.09 2.65
N ALA A 128 -9.79 -9.71 2.11
CA ALA A 128 -9.70 -8.57 1.21
C ALA A 128 -10.62 -8.72 -0.02
N PHE A 129 -10.62 -9.90 -0.65
CA PHE A 129 -11.52 -10.19 -1.76
C PHE A 129 -12.98 -10.23 -1.33
N GLY A 130 -13.25 -10.81 -0.15
CA GLY A 130 -14.59 -10.85 0.44
C GLY A 130 -15.18 -9.45 0.66
N LEU A 131 -14.37 -8.50 1.13
CA LEU A 131 -14.78 -7.11 1.30
C LEU A 131 -15.30 -6.48 0.01
N VAL A 132 -14.62 -6.70 -1.12
CA VAL A 132 -15.06 -6.16 -2.41
C VAL A 132 -16.30 -6.90 -2.92
N ALA A 133 -16.31 -8.23 -2.83
CA ALA A 133 -17.43 -9.04 -3.31
C ALA A 133 -18.74 -8.73 -2.56
N ASN A 134 -18.67 -8.51 -1.25
CA ASN A 134 -19.84 -8.38 -0.38
C ASN A 134 -20.37 -6.94 -0.26
N HIS A 135 -19.53 -5.91 -0.48
CA HIS A 135 -19.94 -4.51 -0.31
C HIS A 135 -20.29 -3.79 -1.62
N TYR A 136 -19.91 -4.32 -2.78
CA TYR A 136 -20.17 -3.71 -4.09
C TYR A 136 -21.20 -4.50 -4.92
N THR A 137 -22.18 -5.10 -4.25
CA THR A 137 -23.23 -5.96 -4.84
C THR A 137 -24.13 -5.23 -5.84
N ASP A 138 -24.28 -3.91 -5.70
CA ASP A 138 -25.06 -3.07 -6.61
C ASP A 138 -24.31 -2.77 -7.93
N THR A 139 -23.02 -3.09 -7.98
CA THR A 139 -22.16 -2.91 -9.16
C THR A 139 -21.29 -4.15 -9.41
N PRO A 140 -21.89 -5.33 -9.61
CA PRO A 140 -21.18 -6.61 -9.59
C PRO A 140 -20.14 -6.74 -10.70
N LYS A 141 -20.38 -6.14 -11.87
CA LYS A 141 -19.40 -6.11 -12.97
C LYS A 141 -18.12 -5.36 -12.57
N LEU A 142 -18.26 -4.19 -11.94
CA LEU A 142 -17.11 -3.40 -11.49
C LEU A 142 -16.39 -4.07 -10.31
N ALA A 143 -17.16 -4.67 -9.40
CA ALA A 143 -16.60 -5.46 -8.30
C ALA A 143 -15.75 -6.62 -8.83
N LEU A 144 -16.23 -7.35 -9.84
CA LEU A 144 -15.49 -8.45 -10.48
C LEU A 144 -14.23 -7.95 -11.20
N GLU A 145 -14.33 -6.83 -11.93
CA GLU A 145 -13.16 -6.21 -12.58
C GLU A 145 -12.09 -5.82 -11.55
N VAL A 146 -12.49 -5.23 -10.42
CA VAL A 146 -11.55 -4.85 -9.36
C VAL A 146 -11.00 -6.05 -8.60
N ILE A 147 -11.79 -7.10 -8.36
CA ILE A 147 -11.31 -8.37 -7.80
C ILE A 147 -10.25 -9.00 -8.73
N SER A 148 -10.47 -8.95 -10.06
CA SER A 148 -9.47 -9.38 -11.03
C SER A 148 -8.20 -8.54 -10.95
N ASP A 149 -8.31 -7.22 -10.84
CA ASP A 149 -7.15 -6.33 -10.66
C ASP A 149 -6.42 -6.62 -9.34
N MET A 150 -7.14 -6.88 -8.24
CA MET A 150 -6.58 -7.26 -6.94
C MET A 150 -5.78 -8.56 -7.06
N SER A 151 -6.31 -9.57 -7.76
CA SER A 151 -5.62 -10.84 -7.97
C SER A 151 -4.31 -10.66 -8.74
N VAL A 152 -4.29 -9.79 -9.75
CA VAL A 152 -3.07 -9.50 -10.51
C VAL A 152 -2.07 -8.70 -9.67
N ALA A 153 -2.52 -7.63 -9.02
CA ALA A 153 -1.68 -6.72 -8.26
C ALA A 153 -1.08 -7.37 -7.00
N ALA A 154 -1.82 -8.25 -6.31
CA ALA A 154 -1.32 -8.99 -5.16
C ALA A 154 -0.57 -10.27 -5.54
N GLY A 155 -0.86 -10.87 -6.70
CA GLY A 155 -0.36 -12.18 -7.10
C GLY A 155 1.03 -12.22 -7.74
N GLY A 156 1.31 -13.31 -8.46
CA GLY A 156 2.63 -13.58 -9.06
C GLY A 156 3.06 -12.64 -10.19
N MET A 157 2.13 -11.87 -10.77
CA MET A 157 2.44 -10.81 -11.74
C MET A 157 2.43 -9.41 -11.09
N GLY A 158 2.38 -9.35 -9.76
CA GLY A 158 2.40 -8.15 -8.94
C GLY A 158 3.26 -8.36 -7.71
N MET A 159 2.74 -8.01 -6.53
CA MET A 159 3.46 -7.93 -5.26
C MET A 159 4.21 -9.21 -4.89
N VAL A 160 3.53 -10.37 -4.88
CA VAL A 160 4.17 -11.66 -4.56
C VAL A 160 5.25 -12.03 -5.58
N GLY A 161 5.03 -11.74 -6.85
CA GLY A 161 6.05 -11.92 -7.89
C GLY A 161 7.27 -11.05 -7.67
N GLY A 162 7.05 -9.78 -7.32
CA GLY A 162 8.11 -8.86 -6.90
C GLY A 162 8.92 -9.40 -5.73
N GLN A 163 8.25 -9.89 -4.68
CA GLN A 163 8.91 -10.48 -3.53
C GLN A 163 9.73 -11.73 -3.87
N MET A 164 9.22 -12.60 -4.75
CA MET A 164 9.98 -13.77 -5.22
C MET A 164 11.23 -13.38 -6.00
N ILE A 165 11.14 -12.36 -6.86
CA ILE A 165 12.29 -11.84 -7.62
C ILE A 165 13.34 -11.27 -6.67
N ASP A 166 12.92 -10.54 -5.64
CA ASP A 166 13.79 -9.96 -4.62
C ASP A 166 14.59 -11.04 -3.88
N LEU A 167 13.89 -12.03 -3.32
CA LEU A 167 14.50 -13.16 -2.60
C LEU A 167 15.43 -14.01 -3.47
N SER A 168 15.09 -14.18 -4.75
CA SER A 168 15.88 -15.02 -5.67
C SER A 168 17.20 -14.37 -6.11
N ARG A 169 17.38 -13.06 -5.87
CA ARG A 169 18.47 -12.30 -6.49
C ARG A 169 19.84 -12.53 -5.84
N GLY A 170 19.87 -12.77 -4.53
CA GLY A 170 21.12 -12.84 -3.76
C GLY A 170 21.90 -11.52 -3.87
N ASP A 171 23.22 -11.58 -4.11
CA ASP A 171 24.10 -10.41 -4.26
C ASP A 171 24.36 -10.01 -5.73
N SER A 172 23.54 -10.49 -6.67
CA SER A 172 23.79 -10.27 -8.11
C SER A 172 23.55 -8.82 -8.51
N PRO A 173 24.45 -8.17 -9.29
CA PRO A 173 24.29 -6.78 -9.71
C PRO A 173 22.91 -6.51 -10.34
N ILE A 174 22.37 -5.30 -10.11
CA ILE A 174 21.07 -4.87 -10.64
C ILE A 174 21.20 -3.68 -11.57
N THR A 175 20.50 -3.73 -12.69
CA THR A 175 20.38 -2.57 -13.58
C THR A 175 19.22 -1.67 -13.13
N VAL A 176 19.28 -0.39 -13.53
CA VAL A 176 18.19 0.57 -13.29
C VAL A 176 16.85 0.07 -13.83
N ALA A 177 16.85 -0.63 -14.97
CA ALA A 177 15.63 -1.18 -15.55
C ALA A 177 15.04 -2.33 -14.70
N GLU A 178 15.89 -3.22 -14.19
CA GLU A 178 15.48 -4.35 -13.37
C GLU A 178 14.97 -3.92 -11.99
N ILE A 179 15.68 -3.00 -11.32
CA ILE A 179 15.23 -2.46 -10.02
C ILE A 179 13.91 -1.71 -10.18
N THR A 180 13.75 -0.94 -11.26
CA THR A 180 12.49 -0.27 -11.57
C THR A 180 11.37 -1.30 -11.75
N LYS A 181 11.63 -2.39 -12.48
CA LYS A 181 10.62 -3.45 -12.67
C LYS A 181 10.27 -4.16 -11.37
N LEU A 182 11.26 -4.47 -10.53
CA LEU A 182 11.07 -5.05 -9.21
C LEU A 182 10.16 -4.15 -8.35
N HIS A 183 10.49 -2.86 -8.26
CA HIS A 183 9.73 -1.89 -7.48
C HIS A 183 8.31 -1.66 -8.03
N GLN A 184 8.13 -1.65 -9.35
CA GLN A 184 6.80 -1.62 -9.97
C GLN A 184 5.93 -2.81 -9.56
N LEU A 185 6.53 -3.99 -9.36
CA LEU A 185 5.82 -5.19 -8.92
C LEU A 185 5.58 -5.19 -7.41
N LYS A 186 6.65 -5.11 -6.60
CA LYS A 186 6.61 -5.24 -5.13
C LYS A 186 5.81 -4.11 -4.46
N THR A 187 6.04 -2.87 -4.88
CA THR A 187 5.46 -1.68 -4.24
C THR A 187 4.42 -0.99 -5.12
N GLY A 188 4.75 -0.76 -6.39
CA GLY A 188 3.95 0.01 -7.34
C GLY A 188 2.60 -0.63 -7.67
N ALA A 189 2.53 -1.96 -7.77
CA ALA A 189 1.30 -2.66 -8.14
C ALA A 189 0.15 -2.36 -7.17
N LEU A 190 0.43 -2.34 -5.86
CA LEU A 190 -0.59 -2.09 -4.85
C LEU A 190 -0.94 -0.60 -4.73
N ILE A 191 0.00 0.32 -5.01
CA ILE A 191 -0.27 1.76 -5.16
C ILE A 191 -1.21 2.01 -6.36
N GLY A 192 -0.89 1.41 -7.51
CA GLY A 192 -1.71 1.43 -8.72
C GLY A 192 -3.12 0.92 -8.46
N LEU A 193 -3.24 -0.22 -7.77
CA LEU A 193 -4.53 -0.77 -7.37
C LEU A 193 -5.33 0.18 -6.47
N SER A 194 -4.67 0.79 -5.47
CA SER A 194 -5.31 1.71 -4.52
C SER A 194 -6.04 2.86 -5.22
N VAL A 195 -5.42 3.40 -6.26
CA VAL A 195 -5.95 4.52 -7.05
C VAL A 195 -6.93 4.04 -8.11
N VAL A 196 -6.50 3.15 -9.01
CA VAL A 196 -7.30 2.75 -10.18
C VAL A 196 -8.49 1.89 -9.77
N GLY A 197 -8.34 1.01 -8.77
CA GLY A 197 -9.45 0.20 -8.26
C GLY A 197 -10.55 1.06 -7.64
N ALA A 198 -10.17 2.09 -6.86
CA ALA A 198 -11.12 3.05 -6.32
C ALA A 198 -11.84 3.82 -7.44
N ALA A 199 -11.10 4.30 -8.44
CA ALA A 199 -11.66 5.00 -9.59
C ALA A 199 -12.68 4.14 -10.36
N LYS A 200 -12.37 2.86 -10.59
CA LYS A 200 -13.28 1.91 -11.24
C LYS A 200 -14.57 1.71 -10.45
N LEU A 201 -14.49 1.45 -9.13
CA LEU A 201 -15.67 1.27 -8.27
C LEU A 201 -16.55 2.54 -8.20
N LEU A 202 -15.92 3.70 -8.37
CA LEU A 202 -16.59 5.00 -8.41
C LEU A 202 -17.15 5.39 -9.78
N LYS A 203 -17.03 4.51 -10.79
CA LYS A 203 -17.49 4.74 -12.17
C LYS A 203 -16.81 5.95 -12.82
N ALA A 204 -15.52 6.14 -12.57
CA ALA A 204 -14.72 7.14 -13.26
C ALA A 204 -14.76 6.90 -14.78
N SER A 205 -14.70 7.98 -15.54
CA SER A 205 -14.61 7.94 -17.00
C SER A 205 -13.27 7.33 -17.45
N PRO A 206 -13.19 6.83 -18.71
CA PRO A 206 -11.95 6.30 -19.25
C PRO A 206 -10.77 7.29 -19.16
N ASP A 207 -11.01 8.57 -19.40
CA ASP A 207 -9.98 9.62 -19.34
C ASP A 207 -9.48 9.84 -17.90
N GLU A 208 -10.38 9.89 -16.92
CA GLU A 208 -10.03 9.96 -15.50
C GLU A 208 -9.21 8.73 -15.07
N ILE A 209 -9.58 7.52 -15.54
CA ILE A 209 -8.83 6.30 -15.24
C ILE A 209 -7.42 6.35 -15.84
N ILE A 210 -7.25 6.88 -17.05
CA ILE A 210 -5.93 7.03 -17.69
C ILE A 210 -5.06 8.02 -16.89
N GLN A 211 -5.62 9.17 -16.50
CA GLN A 211 -4.95 10.18 -15.70
C GLN A 211 -4.52 9.63 -14.33
N LEU A 212 -5.44 8.98 -13.61
CA LEU A 212 -5.20 8.41 -12.30
C LEU A 212 -4.21 7.23 -12.35
N ARG A 213 -4.20 6.45 -13.43
CA ARG A 213 -3.19 5.42 -13.66
C ARG A 213 -1.80 6.03 -13.80
N ARG A 214 -1.66 7.07 -14.64
CA ARG A 214 -0.38 7.78 -14.81
C ARG A 214 0.10 8.36 -13.48
N TYR A 215 -0.79 9.00 -12.71
CA TYR A 215 -0.46 9.47 -11.35
C TYR A 215 0.09 8.34 -10.47
N ALA A 216 -0.58 7.19 -10.44
CA ALA A 216 -0.19 6.09 -9.57
C ALA A 216 1.12 5.41 -9.99
N GLU A 217 1.39 5.34 -11.30
CA GLU A 217 2.65 4.82 -11.84
C GLU A 217 3.84 5.71 -11.46
N GLU A 218 3.72 7.03 -11.64
CA GLU A 218 4.76 8.00 -11.26
C GLU A 218 4.94 8.07 -9.74
N LEU A 219 3.84 8.07 -8.98
CA LEU A 219 3.88 8.02 -7.52
C LEU A 219 4.56 6.74 -7.02
N GLY A 220 4.30 5.58 -7.63
CA GLY A 220 4.92 4.32 -7.24
C GLY A 220 6.44 4.36 -7.37
N VAL A 221 6.95 4.96 -8.44
CA VAL A 221 8.40 5.18 -8.62
C VAL A 221 8.92 6.20 -7.61
N ALA A 222 8.22 7.32 -7.42
CA ALA A 222 8.59 8.35 -6.45
C ALA A 222 8.64 7.80 -5.02
N PHE A 223 7.70 6.92 -4.66
CA PHE A 223 7.61 6.33 -3.33
C PHE A 223 8.87 5.56 -2.97
N GLN A 224 9.33 4.73 -3.90
CA GLN A 224 10.50 3.92 -3.69
C GLN A 224 11.80 4.74 -3.73
N ILE A 225 11.90 5.71 -4.62
CA ILE A 225 13.06 6.62 -4.62
C ILE A 225 13.17 7.35 -3.27
N ALA A 226 12.04 7.75 -2.68
CA ALA A 226 12.02 8.37 -1.37
C ALA A 226 12.45 7.41 -0.25
N ASP A 227 12.01 6.16 -0.29
CA ASP A 227 12.45 5.11 0.65
C ASP A 227 13.97 4.88 0.53
N ASP A 228 14.49 4.68 -0.68
CA ASP A 228 15.92 4.47 -0.93
C ASP A 228 16.80 5.63 -0.42
N ILE A 229 16.31 6.88 -0.52
CA ILE A 229 17.00 8.06 0.04
C ILE A 229 16.92 8.08 1.57
N GLU A 230 15.79 7.69 2.18
CA GLU A 230 15.66 7.53 3.63
C GLU A 230 16.62 6.45 4.16
N ASP A 231 16.65 5.27 3.54
CA ASP A 231 17.49 4.14 3.97
C ASP A 231 18.98 4.44 3.84
N ALA A 232 19.39 5.08 2.74
CA ALA A 232 20.77 5.53 2.56
C ALA A 232 21.21 6.52 3.66
N ARG A 233 20.32 7.38 4.15
CA ARG A 233 20.59 8.32 5.26
C ARG A 233 20.68 7.62 6.61
N GLU A 234 19.88 6.57 6.81
CA GLU A 234 19.93 5.74 8.01
C GLU A 234 21.13 4.78 8.03
N GLY A 235 21.97 4.78 6.98
CA GLY A 235 23.12 3.89 6.83
C GLY A 235 22.73 2.45 6.48
N LYS A 236 21.46 2.22 6.14
CA LYS A 236 20.95 0.95 5.62
C LYS A 236 21.22 0.95 4.12
N ILE A 237 22.41 0.53 3.73
CA ILE A 237 22.72 0.34 2.31
C ILE A 237 22.29 -1.08 1.95
N GLU A 238 21.03 -1.23 1.53
CA GLU A 238 20.58 -2.45 0.88
C GLU A 238 21.26 -2.60 -0.49
N ASN A 239 21.49 -3.84 -0.90
CA ASN A 239 22.21 -4.17 -2.13
C ASN A 239 21.53 -3.62 -3.41
N PHE A 240 20.25 -3.22 -3.33
CA PHE A 240 19.41 -2.85 -4.46
C PHE A 240 18.67 -1.54 -4.21
N ASN A 241 19.37 -0.40 -4.28
CA ASN A 241 18.75 0.92 -4.17
C ASN A 241 19.17 1.86 -5.31
N PHE A 242 18.30 2.82 -5.66
CA PHE A 242 18.56 3.83 -6.67
C PHE A 242 19.75 4.74 -6.30
N VAL A 243 19.98 4.98 -5.01
CA VAL A 243 21.09 5.82 -4.53
C VAL A 243 22.45 5.19 -4.85
N HIS A 244 22.58 3.87 -4.74
CA HIS A 244 23.79 3.14 -5.08
C HIS A 244 24.03 3.12 -6.59
N LEU A 245 22.96 2.96 -7.38
CA LEU A 245 23.06 2.87 -8.84
C LEU A 245 23.30 4.20 -9.54
N LEU A 246 22.64 5.26 -9.09
CA LEU A 246 22.65 6.58 -9.75
C LEU A 246 23.49 7.60 -8.98
N GLY A 247 23.73 7.38 -7.69
CA GLY A 247 24.27 8.40 -6.79
C GLY A 247 23.20 9.38 -6.31
N ALA A 248 23.37 9.88 -5.09
CA ALA A 248 22.36 10.67 -4.38
C ALA A 248 21.80 11.87 -5.17
N GLU A 249 22.66 12.62 -5.87
CA GLU A 249 22.24 13.80 -6.64
C GLU A 249 21.28 13.43 -7.78
N GLN A 250 21.60 12.37 -8.53
CA GLN A 250 20.78 11.90 -9.65
C GLN A 250 19.49 11.25 -9.16
N THR A 251 19.53 10.53 -8.03
CA THR A 251 18.35 9.96 -7.37
C THR A 251 17.38 11.06 -6.90
N ILE A 252 17.88 12.14 -6.30
CA ILE A 252 17.08 13.30 -5.92
C ILE A 252 16.51 14.03 -7.14
N ALA A 253 17.30 14.20 -8.21
CA ALA A 253 16.81 14.78 -9.46
C ALA A 253 15.66 13.95 -10.06
N LYS A 254 15.80 12.61 -10.03
CA LYS A 254 14.76 11.69 -10.49
C LYS A 254 13.51 11.80 -9.64
N LEU A 255 13.63 11.86 -8.30
CA LEU A 255 12.49 12.06 -7.39
C LEU A 255 11.68 13.30 -7.77
N LYS A 256 12.35 14.42 -8.03
CA LYS A 256 11.69 15.68 -8.45
C LYS A 256 10.96 15.52 -9.78
N GLU A 257 11.59 14.87 -10.76
CA GLU A 257 11.01 14.62 -12.08
C GLU A 257 9.71 13.79 -11.98
N VAL A 258 9.76 12.63 -11.31
CA VAL A 258 8.59 11.76 -11.19
C VAL A 258 7.51 12.35 -10.29
N SER A 259 7.89 13.14 -9.27
CA SER A 259 6.91 13.84 -8.43
C SER A 259 6.15 14.90 -9.22
N GLN A 260 6.84 15.68 -10.06
CA GLN A 260 6.19 16.65 -10.94
C GLN A 260 5.27 15.97 -11.96
N ALA A 261 5.73 14.87 -12.56
CA ALA A 261 4.92 14.11 -13.51
C ALA A 261 3.63 13.55 -12.87
N ALA A 262 3.70 13.12 -11.61
CA ALA A 262 2.53 12.72 -10.84
C ALA A 262 1.58 13.91 -10.58
N GLU A 263 2.09 15.08 -10.16
CA GLU A 263 1.26 16.28 -9.98
C GLU A 263 0.56 16.70 -11.28
N ASP A 264 1.28 16.71 -12.40
CA ASP A 264 0.75 17.09 -13.72
C ASP A 264 -0.36 16.13 -14.20
N ALA A 265 -0.28 14.86 -13.83
CA ALA A 265 -1.28 13.85 -14.19
C ALA A 265 -2.65 14.08 -13.52
N LEU A 266 -2.71 14.89 -12.45
CA LEU A 266 -3.94 15.22 -11.74
C LEU A 266 -4.65 16.48 -12.28
N HIS A 267 -4.07 17.15 -13.28
CA HIS A 267 -4.68 18.34 -13.87
C HIS A 267 -6.07 18.05 -14.46
N GLY A 268 -7.04 18.91 -14.13
CA GLY A 268 -8.42 18.81 -14.62
C GLY A 268 -9.36 17.95 -13.77
N LEU A 269 -8.85 17.25 -12.75
CA LEU A 269 -9.71 16.57 -11.76
C LEU A 269 -10.42 17.60 -10.87
N SER A 270 -11.60 17.21 -10.34
CA SER A 270 -12.48 18.13 -9.63
C SER A 270 -11.89 18.66 -8.32
N ASN A 271 -11.24 17.78 -7.55
CA ASN A 271 -10.62 18.16 -6.28
C ASN A 271 -9.39 17.29 -5.92
N PRO A 272 -8.25 17.43 -6.62
CA PRO A 272 -7.08 16.56 -6.45
C PRO A 272 -6.23 16.86 -5.19
N LYS A 273 -6.71 17.71 -4.27
CA LYS A 273 -5.91 18.23 -3.13
C LYS A 273 -5.29 17.12 -2.28
N GLY A 274 -6.07 16.09 -1.94
CA GLY A 274 -5.58 14.96 -1.16
C GLY A 274 -4.49 14.16 -1.86
N LEU A 275 -4.65 13.87 -3.16
CA LEU A 275 -3.65 13.16 -3.95
C LEU A 275 -2.36 13.99 -4.16
N LEU A 276 -2.50 15.30 -4.36
CA LEU A 276 -1.37 16.24 -4.40
C LEU A 276 -0.62 16.28 -3.06
N ALA A 277 -1.35 16.23 -1.94
CA ALA A 277 -0.71 16.20 -0.65
C ALA A 277 0.10 14.91 -0.43
N LEU A 278 -0.41 13.74 -0.87
CA LEU A 278 0.31 12.46 -0.75
C LEU A 278 1.66 12.46 -1.49
N ILE A 279 1.69 12.97 -2.73
CA ILE A 279 2.93 13.04 -3.51
C ILE A 279 3.93 14.02 -2.88
N ARG A 280 3.45 15.18 -2.41
CA ARG A 280 4.29 16.16 -1.70
C ARG A 280 4.86 15.61 -0.41
N PHE A 281 4.04 14.94 0.39
CA PHE A 281 4.53 14.26 1.59
C PHE A 281 5.64 13.26 1.26
N ASN A 282 5.44 12.46 0.21
CA ASN A 282 6.43 11.48 -0.21
C ASN A 282 7.74 12.12 -0.71
N HIS A 283 7.63 13.23 -1.45
CA HIS A 283 8.77 14.00 -1.89
C HIS A 283 9.53 14.64 -0.71
N ASP A 284 8.81 15.29 0.20
CA ASP A 284 9.41 16.10 1.26
C ASP A 284 10.10 15.23 2.31
N ARG A 285 9.53 14.07 2.68
CA ARG A 285 10.16 13.15 3.65
C ARG A 285 11.55 12.67 3.19
N ALA A 286 11.76 12.54 1.88
CA ALA A 286 13.05 12.17 1.30
C ALA A 286 14.09 13.30 1.40
N LEU A 287 13.66 14.55 1.57
CA LEU A 287 14.53 15.73 1.51
C LEU A 287 14.69 16.45 2.85
N LEU A 288 13.94 16.05 3.89
CA LEU A 288 14.10 16.58 5.25
C LEU A 288 15.45 16.12 5.83
N ASN A 289 16.31 17.07 6.20
CA ASN A 289 17.58 16.81 6.90
C ASN A 289 17.37 16.25 8.31
#